data_AF-A0A917AST5-F1
#
_entry.id   AF-A0A917AST5-F1
#
_cell.length_a   1.000
_cell.length_b   1.000
_cell.length_c   1.000
_cell.angle_alpha   90.00
_cell.angle_beta   90.00
_cell.angle_gamma   90.00
#
_symmetry.space_group_name_H-M   'P 1'
#
loop_
_entity.id
_entity.type
_entity.pdbx_description
1 polymer ?
#
loop_
_entity_poly.entity_id
_entity_poly.type
_entity_poly.pdbx_seq_one_letter_code
_entity_poly.pdbx_strand_id
1 'polypeptide(L)'
;MSESNEHPETSEDGRKLPEFSRRLGAPIATVKPVGKAPSQVSGLPADGGAVDRETGRPAGADLGFLPNPDGSIPTTTPAVQQDSGAGDDQEKTGPEQQSFYDAVGGHETFKMIVDVFYDQVAEDEDFRAMYPEEDLEPAKQRLLMFLEQYWGGPRSYQEQRGHPRLRMRHMPFRVDAAARDKWLAFMSHAVKAAELSPIHEEILWDYLERAAHSMVNS
;
A
#
# COMPACT_ATOMS: atom_id res chain seq x y z
N MET A 1 4.81 23.04 68.76
CA MET A 1 5.26 23.91 67.67
C MET A 1 6.01 23.03 66.68
N SER A 2 5.44 22.91 65.47
CA SER A 2 6.05 22.56 64.17
C SER A 2 6.89 21.28 64.07
N GLU A 3 6.39 20.23 63.40
CA GLU A 3 6.58 19.96 61.96
C GLU A 3 8.04 19.74 61.57
N SER A 4 8.43 18.52 61.21
CA SER A 4 8.43 18.13 59.78
C SER A 4 8.81 16.67 59.56
N ASN A 5 8.04 16.10 58.64
CA ASN A 5 8.13 14.83 57.95
C ASN A 5 9.25 14.86 56.91
N GLU A 6 10.00 13.76 56.68
CA GLU A 6 10.31 13.23 55.33
C GLU A 6 11.33 12.07 55.33
N HIS A 7 10.88 10.97 54.75
CA HIS A 7 11.60 9.95 53.98
C HIS A 7 10.63 9.56 52.83
N PRO A 8 11.04 8.86 51.75
CA PRO A 8 12.28 8.92 50.94
C PRO A 8 11.96 8.90 49.41
N GLU A 9 12.96 8.61 48.57
CA GLU A 9 12.91 8.26 47.12
C GLU A 9 12.89 9.45 46.11
N THR A 10 13.56 9.44 44.95
CA THR A 10 13.73 8.41 43.91
C THR A 10 14.88 8.76 42.93
N SER A 11 15.38 7.70 42.27
CA SER A 11 15.84 7.60 40.87
C SER A 11 17.07 8.36 40.36
N GLU A 12 18.18 7.62 40.31
CA GLU A 12 19.26 7.79 39.33
C GLU A 12 18.79 7.36 37.92
N ASP A 13 18.91 8.28 36.97
CA ASP A 13 18.75 8.07 35.53
C ASP A 13 20.01 7.39 34.96
N GLY A 14 19.85 6.18 34.42
CA GLY A 14 20.96 5.27 34.09
C GLY A 14 20.79 4.49 32.79
N ARG A 15 20.13 5.05 31.77
CA ARG A 15 20.01 4.38 30.46
C ARG A 15 21.02 4.90 29.44
N LYS A 16 22.22 4.29 29.45
CA LYS A 16 23.16 4.31 28.33
C LYS A 16 22.60 3.48 27.17
N LEU A 17 22.47 4.09 26.00
CA LEU A 17 22.25 3.39 24.72
C LEU A 17 23.57 2.78 24.22
N PRO A 18 23.57 1.58 23.61
CA PRO A 18 24.79 0.99 23.06
C PRO A 18 25.20 1.64 21.73
N GLU A 19 26.48 2.04 21.64
CA GLU A 19 27.15 2.38 20.39
C GLU A 19 27.36 1.14 19.52
N PHE A 20 26.94 1.18 18.26
CA PHE A 20 27.44 0.30 17.21
C PHE A 20 28.42 1.06 16.32
N SER A 21 29.69 1.10 16.75
CA SER A 21 30.78 1.64 15.96
C SER A 21 31.39 0.57 15.04
N ARG A 22 31.17 0.78 13.74
CA ARG A 22 32.07 0.61 12.59
C ARG A 22 33.32 -0.29 12.76
N ARG A 23 33.42 -1.31 11.89
CA ARG A 23 34.59 -1.76 11.09
C ARG A 23 34.16 -3.04 10.38
N LEU A 24 34.16 -3.13 9.05
CA LEU A 24 35.34 -3.41 8.24
C LEU A 24 35.17 -2.82 6.83
N GLY A 25 36.20 -2.12 6.36
CA GLY A 25 36.42 -1.90 4.94
C GLY A 25 37.42 -2.92 4.39
N ALA A 26 37.22 -3.34 3.15
CA ALA A 26 38.29 -3.52 2.16
C ALA A 26 37.67 -3.59 0.73
N PRO A 27 38.27 -2.92 -0.27
CA PRO A 27 37.76 -2.85 -1.65
C PRO A 27 38.44 -3.89 -2.57
N ILE A 28 37.71 -4.55 -3.48
CA ILE A 28 38.32 -5.29 -4.61
C ILE A 28 37.48 -5.17 -5.90
N ALA A 29 38.10 -4.49 -6.86
CA ALA A 29 38.16 -4.70 -8.32
C ALA A 29 36.91 -4.74 -9.22
N THR A 30 36.88 -3.74 -10.09
CA THR A 30 36.28 -3.72 -11.44
C THR A 30 36.68 -4.92 -12.30
N VAL A 31 35.70 -5.58 -12.94
CA VAL A 31 35.88 -6.30 -14.20
C VAL A 31 34.69 -5.99 -15.12
N LYS A 32 34.99 -5.49 -16.33
CA LYS A 32 34.07 -5.30 -17.46
C LYS A 32 34.69 -6.01 -18.69
N PRO A 33 33.97 -6.20 -19.80
CA PRO A 33 33.40 -7.46 -20.25
C PRO A 33 34.15 -8.09 -21.46
N VAL A 34 33.87 -9.37 -21.76
CA VAL A 34 34.22 -10.02 -23.04
C VAL A 34 32.93 -10.48 -23.73
N GLY A 35 32.76 -10.07 -24.98
CA GLY A 35 31.55 -10.33 -25.77
C GLY A 35 31.65 -11.49 -26.75
N LYS A 36 30.51 -11.79 -27.38
CA LYS A 36 30.44 -12.28 -28.77
C LYS A 36 29.11 -11.86 -29.39
N ALA A 37 29.15 -11.44 -30.65
CA ALA A 37 28.02 -10.95 -31.43
C ALA A 37 27.43 -12.06 -32.35
N PRO A 38 26.44 -11.76 -33.22
CA PRO A 38 25.12 -12.37 -33.27
C PRO A 38 25.02 -13.56 -34.26
N SER A 39 23.97 -14.37 -34.14
CA SER A 39 23.60 -15.34 -35.18
C SER A 39 22.30 -14.90 -35.86
N GLN A 40 22.38 -14.70 -37.17
CA GLN A 40 21.24 -14.50 -38.08
C GLN A 40 20.89 -15.82 -38.79
N VAL A 41 19.62 -15.94 -39.20
CA VAL A 41 19.07 -16.53 -40.46
C VAL A 41 17.62 -16.95 -40.19
N SER A 42 16.61 -16.19 -40.64
CA SER A 42 16.00 -16.10 -41.99
C SER A 42 14.87 -17.14 -42.20
N GLY A 43 13.67 -16.64 -42.57
CA GLY A 43 12.61 -17.45 -43.18
C GLY A 43 11.19 -16.96 -42.90
N LEU A 44 10.67 -16.07 -43.74
CA LEU A 44 9.23 -15.90 -44.04
C LEU A 44 9.00 -16.51 -45.44
N PRO A 45 7.82 -17.08 -45.75
CA PRO A 45 6.72 -16.24 -46.23
C PRO A 45 5.29 -16.69 -45.83
N ALA A 46 4.35 -15.80 -46.19
CA ALA A 46 2.90 -15.83 -46.03
C ALA A 46 2.19 -17.04 -46.66
N ASP A 47 1.04 -17.46 -46.13
CA ASP A 47 -0.32 -17.10 -46.60
C ASP A 47 -1.38 -18.06 -46.00
N GLY A 48 -2.62 -17.58 -45.87
CA GLY A 48 -3.82 -18.39 -46.11
C GLY A 48 -4.32 -19.40 -45.07
N GLY A 49 -5.12 -18.88 -44.13
CA GLY A 49 -6.41 -19.40 -43.63
C GLY A 49 -6.73 -20.91 -43.64
N ALA A 50 -7.09 -21.42 -42.47
CA ALA A 50 -8.22 -22.33 -42.31
C ALA A 50 -8.81 -22.18 -40.90
N VAL A 51 -10.12 -21.95 -40.87
CA VAL A 51 -10.97 -21.92 -39.69
C VAL A 51 -11.12 -23.33 -39.12
N ASP A 52 -11.03 -23.47 -37.80
CA ASP A 52 -11.66 -24.58 -37.11
C ASP A 52 -12.62 -24.06 -36.05
N ARG A 53 -13.85 -24.50 -36.23
CA ARG A 53 -15.04 -24.29 -35.41
C ARG A 53 -15.02 -25.40 -34.36
N GLU A 54 -15.09 -24.99 -33.09
CA GLU A 54 -15.75 -25.65 -31.95
C GLU A 54 -14.89 -25.58 -30.67
N THR A 55 -15.50 -24.98 -29.65
CA THR A 55 -15.07 -24.83 -28.24
C THR A 55 -14.03 -23.75 -27.92
N GLY A 56 -14.14 -22.56 -28.52
CA GLY A 56 -13.40 -21.36 -28.10
C GLY A 56 -14.28 -20.37 -27.33
N ARG A 57 -14.28 -20.44 -25.98
CA ARG A 57 -14.83 -19.39 -25.11
C ARG A 57 -13.66 -18.55 -24.60
N PRO A 58 -13.59 -17.26 -24.97
CA PRO A 58 -13.21 -16.27 -23.97
C PRO A 58 -13.97 -14.94 -24.17
N ALA A 59 -14.72 -14.54 -23.15
CA ALA A 59 -15.11 -13.15 -22.95
C ALA A 59 -15.68 -12.99 -21.53
N GLY A 60 -15.14 -12.00 -20.81
CA GLY A 60 -15.73 -11.49 -19.57
C GLY A 60 -15.12 -12.10 -18.32
N ALA A 61 -14.00 -11.52 -17.88
CA ALA A 61 -13.67 -11.49 -16.46
C ALA A 61 -14.86 -10.85 -15.74
N ASP A 62 -15.55 -11.65 -14.93
CA ASP A 62 -16.60 -11.19 -14.02
C ASP A 62 -15.89 -10.52 -12.85
N LEU A 63 -15.73 -9.20 -12.99
CA LEU A 63 -15.08 -8.30 -12.03
C LEU A 63 -16.02 -8.04 -10.86
N GLY A 64 -16.23 -9.07 -10.03
CA GLY A 64 -16.77 -8.88 -8.69
C GLY A 64 -15.74 -8.13 -7.85
N PHE A 65 -16.10 -6.92 -7.42
CA PHE A 65 -15.34 -6.03 -6.51
C PHE A 65 -14.39 -5.00 -7.18
N LEU A 66 -14.96 -4.13 -8.03
CA LEU A 66 -14.41 -2.79 -8.25
C LEU A 66 -15.25 -1.76 -7.48
N PRO A 67 -14.65 -0.68 -6.94
CA PRO A 67 -15.42 0.45 -6.42
C PRO A 67 -16.25 1.07 -7.54
N ASN A 68 -17.43 1.58 -7.19
CA ASN A 68 -18.33 2.24 -8.12
C ASN A 68 -17.64 3.45 -8.81
N PRO A 69 -18.07 3.87 -10.01
CA PRO A 69 -17.46 4.97 -10.76
C PRO A 69 -17.53 6.34 -10.05
N ASP A 70 -18.22 6.43 -8.91
CA ASP A 70 -18.33 7.60 -8.02
C ASP A 70 -17.48 7.48 -6.74
N GLY A 71 -16.68 6.41 -6.59
CA GLY A 71 -15.83 6.19 -5.43
C GLY A 71 -16.56 5.64 -4.20
N SER A 72 -17.83 5.25 -4.33
CA SER A 72 -18.58 4.57 -3.28
C SER A 72 -18.16 3.11 -3.16
N ILE A 73 -17.93 2.65 -1.92
CA ILE A 73 -17.63 1.24 -1.58
C ILE A 73 -18.94 0.43 -1.57
N PRO A 74 -19.00 -0.79 -2.12
CA PRO A 74 -20.20 -1.61 -2.01
C PRO A 74 -20.43 -2.06 -0.55
N THR A 75 -21.52 -1.61 0.05
CA THR A 75 -22.05 -2.20 1.28
C THR A 75 -22.69 -3.55 0.93
N THR A 76 -22.00 -4.66 1.18
CA THR A 76 -22.61 -5.99 1.07
C THR A 76 -23.46 -6.27 2.31
N THR A 77 -24.75 -5.92 2.23
CA THR A 77 -25.79 -6.45 3.14
C THR A 77 -26.43 -7.67 2.47
N PRO A 78 -26.44 -8.86 3.07
CA PRO A 78 -27.28 -9.94 2.57
C PRO A 78 -28.75 -9.61 2.88
N ALA A 79 -29.58 -9.61 1.85
CA ALA A 79 -31.01 -9.39 1.98
C ALA A 79 -31.65 -10.52 2.81
N VAL A 80 -32.03 -10.22 4.06
CA VAL A 80 -33.00 -11.02 4.82
C VAL A 80 -34.38 -10.42 4.58
N GLN A 81 -35.26 -11.30 4.10
CA GLN A 81 -36.67 -11.12 3.81
C GLN A 81 -37.38 -10.32 4.91
N GLN A 82 -38.08 -9.24 4.51
CA GLN A 82 -38.96 -8.46 5.37
C GLN A 82 -40.18 -9.32 5.76
N ASP A 83 -40.36 -9.53 7.07
CA ASP A 83 -41.67 -9.81 7.67
C ASP A 83 -41.95 -8.73 8.72
N SER A 84 -43.13 -8.13 8.62
CA SER A 84 -43.53 -6.94 9.33
C SER A 84 -44.09 -7.28 10.71
N GLY A 85 -43.50 -6.71 11.77
CA GLY A 85 -44.06 -6.77 13.13
C GLY A 85 -43.65 -5.55 13.94
N ALA A 86 -44.61 -4.70 14.26
CA ALA A 86 -44.44 -3.48 15.04
C ALA A 86 -44.16 -3.77 16.53
N GLY A 87 -43.27 -2.98 17.14
CA GLY A 87 -43.06 -2.95 18.58
C GLY A 87 -41.89 -2.03 18.97
N ASP A 88 -42.20 -1.02 19.78
CA ASP A 88 -41.28 -0.07 20.43
C ASP A 88 -40.22 -0.75 21.31
N ASP A 89 -39.14 0.01 21.55
CA ASP A 89 -38.06 -0.16 22.52
C ASP A 89 -36.88 -1.13 22.24
N GLN A 90 -35.68 -0.56 22.41
CA GLN A 90 -34.31 -1.13 22.45
C GLN A 90 -33.55 -1.16 21.10
N GLU A 91 -32.75 -0.11 20.91
CA GLU A 91 -31.64 -0.02 19.97
C GLU A 91 -30.61 -1.12 20.27
N LYS A 92 -30.80 -2.28 19.65
CA LYS A 92 -29.80 -3.35 19.58
C LYS A 92 -28.85 -3.04 18.42
N THR A 93 -27.74 -2.37 18.69
CA THR A 93 -26.58 -2.39 17.80
C THR A 93 -26.12 -3.86 17.71
N GLY A 94 -26.31 -4.49 16.54
CA GLY A 94 -25.71 -5.79 16.25
C GLY A 94 -24.18 -5.71 16.34
N PRO A 95 -23.45 -6.84 16.33
CA PRO A 95 -21.99 -6.80 16.34
C PRO A 95 -21.52 -5.94 15.16
N GLU A 96 -20.94 -4.78 15.46
CA GLU A 96 -20.27 -3.91 14.50
C GLU A 96 -19.32 -4.79 13.67
N GLN A 97 -19.55 -4.91 12.36
CA GLN A 97 -18.65 -5.65 11.49
C GLN A 97 -17.31 -4.90 11.49
N GLN A 98 -16.32 -5.45 12.17
CA GLN A 98 -14.99 -4.88 12.29
C GLN A 98 -14.40 -4.63 10.89
N SER A 99 -13.97 -3.40 10.62
CA SER A 99 -13.35 -3.06 9.33
C SER A 99 -11.99 -3.72 9.18
N PHE A 100 -11.46 -3.81 7.95
CA PHE A 100 -10.08 -4.27 7.75
C PHE A 100 -9.10 -3.35 8.48
N TYR A 101 -9.35 -2.03 8.46
CA TYR A 101 -8.57 -1.04 9.21
C TYR A 101 -8.48 -1.40 10.70
N ASP A 102 -9.61 -1.70 11.35
CA ASP A 102 -9.62 -2.09 12.76
C ASP A 102 -8.95 -3.46 12.99
N ALA A 103 -9.11 -4.40 12.04
CA ALA A 103 -8.57 -5.76 12.14
C ALA A 103 -7.03 -5.81 12.08
N VAL A 104 -6.38 -4.82 11.46
CA VAL A 104 -4.92 -4.74 11.35
C VAL A 104 -4.26 -3.80 12.36
N GLY A 105 -5.02 -3.22 13.30
CA GLY A 105 -4.47 -2.30 14.32
C GLY A 105 -4.65 -0.80 14.03
N GLY A 106 -5.42 -0.46 12.99
CA GLY A 106 -5.82 0.92 12.71
C GLY A 106 -4.66 1.84 12.33
N HIS A 107 -4.72 3.09 12.82
CA HIS A 107 -3.83 4.19 12.45
C HIS A 107 -2.35 3.82 12.56
N GLU A 108 -1.94 3.24 13.69
CA GLU A 108 -0.53 2.96 13.97
C GLU A 108 0.09 2.03 12.92
N THR A 109 -0.69 1.04 12.46
CA THR A 109 -0.25 0.10 11.42
C THR A 109 -0.05 0.80 10.07
N PHE A 110 -1.04 1.57 9.61
CA PHE A 110 -0.89 2.29 8.34
C PHE A 110 0.17 3.38 8.41
N LYS A 111 0.27 4.05 9.56
CA LYS A 111 1.32 5.03 9.82
C LYS A 111 2.69 4.38 9.73
N MET A 112 2.91 3.22 10.36
CA MET A 112 4.18 2.49 10.27
C MET A 112 4.52 2.09 8.84
N ILE A 113 3.57 1.52 8.09
CA ILE A 113 3.78 1.15 6.68
C ILE A 113 4.17 2.39 5.86
N VAL A 114 3.46 3.49 6.04
CA VAL A 114 3.72 4.72 5.29
C VAL A 114 5.04 5.36 5.70
N ASP A 115 5.40 5.36 6.99
CA ASP A 115 6.70 5.80 7.49
C ASP A 115 7.83 5.02 6.81
N VAL A 116 7.82 3.69 6.91
CA VAL A 116 8.87 2.81 6.34
C VAL A 116 8.93 2.90 4.81
N PHE A 117 7.78 3.09 4.14
CA PHE A 117 7.76 3.33 2.71
C PHE A 117 8.48 4.63 2.33
N TYR A 118 8.18 5.73 3.02
CA TYR A 118 8.80 7.03 2.70
C TYR A 118 10.25 7.15 3.14
N ASP A 119 10.68 6.41 4.17
CA ASP A 119 12.11 6.30 4.53
C ASP A 119 12.90 5.71 3.35
N GLN A 120 12.41 4.63 2.72
CA GLN A 120 13.04 4.05 1.54
C GLN A 120 13.01 4.98 0.33
N VAL A 121 11.91 5.72 0.12
CA VAL A 121 11.82 6.74 -0.93
C VAL A 121 12.85 7.86 -0.72
N ALA A 122 13.12 8.25 0.53
CA ALA A 122 14.09 9.28 0.85
C ALA A 122 15.54 8.81 0.65
N GLU A 123 15.82 7.53 0.91
CA GLU A 123 17.15 6.93 0.73
C GLU A 123 17.53 6.69 -0.73
N ASP A 124 16.55 6.52 -1.62
CA ASP A 124 16.78 6.26 -3.03
C ASP A 124 16.74 7.54 -3.88
N GLU A 125 17.91 8.08 -4.22
CA GLU A 125 18.04 9.36 -4.94
C GLU A 125 17.28 9.39 -6.28
N ASP A 126 17.29 8.29 -7.05
CA ASP A 126 16.64 8.22 -8.36
C ASP A 126 15.11 8.26 -8.22
N PHE A 127 14.56 7.52 -7.25
CA PHE A 127 13.12 7.51 -7.01
C PHE A 127 12.66 8.80 -6.32
N ARG A 128 13.49 9.34 -5.42
CA ARG A 128 13.29 10.62 -4.74
C ARG A 128 13.15 11.77 -5.73
N ALA A 129 13.91 11.74 -6.84
CA ALA A 129 13.85 12.75 -7.90
C ALA A 129 12.49 12.83 -8.60
N MET A 130 11.64 11.82 -8.47
CA MET A 130 10.25 11.85 -8.99
C MET A 130 9.33 12.75 -8.15
N TYR A 131 9.75 13.11 -6.92
CA TYR A 131 8.99 13.96 -6.01
C TYR A 131 9.48 15.42 -6.12
N PRO A 132 8.64 16.36 -6.58
CA PRO A 132 9.04 17.74 -6.82
C PRO A 132 9.27 18.56 -5.54
N GLU A 133 8.62 18.16 -4.44
CA GLU A 133 8.77 18.80 -3.13
C GLU A 133 10.03 18.25 -2.44
N GLU A 134 10.82 19.11 -1.77
CA GLU A 134 11.95 18.68 -0.92
C GLU A 134 11.47 17.99 0.38
N ASP A 135 10.30 18.40 0.85
CA ASP A 135 9.63 17.77 1.98
C ASP A 135 8.67 16.67 1.48
N LEU A 136 8.85 15.45 1.97
CA LEU A 136 8.00 14.31 1.64
C LEU A 136 6.79 14.20 2.58
N GLU A 137 6.78 14.92 3.70
CA GLU A 137 5.73 14.85 4.71
C GLU A 137 4.33 15.10 4.14
N PRO A 138 4.10 16.08 3.24
CA PRO A 138 2.78 16.26 2.64
C PRO A 138 2.36 15.08 1.74
N ALA A 139 3.29 14.46 1.02
CA ALA A 139 3.02 13.26 0.21
C ALA A 139 2.69 12.05 1.09
N LYS A 140 3.42 11.92 2.19
CA LYS A 140 3.24 10.93 3.24
C LYS A 140 1.85 10.96 3.87
N GLN A 141 1.43 12.13 4.35
CA GLN A 141 0.08 12.31 4.91
C GLN A 141 -1.03 11.97 3.92
N ARG A 142 -0.85 12.32 2.64
CA ARG A 142 -1.85 12.00 1.59
C ARG A 142 -1.98 10.50 1.36
N LEU A 143 -0.87 9.75 1.40
CA LEU A 143 -0.91 8.29 1.27
C LEU A 143 -1.53 7.65 2.51
N LEU A 144 -1.16 8.11 3.70
CA LEU A 144 -1.71 7.63 4.97
C LEU A 144 -3.23 7.77 5.00
N MET A 145 -3.74 9.00 4.87
CA MET A 145 -5.19 9.24 4.89
C MET A 145 -5.92 8.45 3.80
N PHE A 146 -5.28 8.26 2.63
CA PHE A 146 -5.87 7.48 1.56
C PHE A 146 -6.03 6.01 1.94
N LEU A 147 -4.97 5.37 2.45
CA LEU A 147 -4.99 3.96 2.83
C LEU A 147 -5.95 3.71 3.99
N GLU A 148 -5.93 4.57 5.00
CA GLU A 148 -6.85 4.48 6.14
C GLU A 148 -8.30 4.53 5.66
N GLN A 149 -8.65 5.52 4.86
CA GLN A 149 -9.99 5.64 4.32
C GLN A 149 -10.37 4.44 3.43
N TYR A 150 -9.44 3.96 2.61
CA TYR A 150 -9.70 2.83 1.71
C TYR A 150 -10.09 1.55 2.49
N TRP A 151 -9.45 1.32 3.63
CA TRP A 151 -9.64 0.12 4.45
C TRP A 151 -10.71 0.25 5.54
N GLY A 152 -11.49 1.34 5.53
CA GLY A 152 -12.62 1.54 6.44
C GLY A 152 -12.31 2.42 7.66
N GLY A 153 -11.16 3.08 7.69
CA GLY A 153 -10.79 4.11 8.67
C GLY A 153 -11.41 5.48 8.38
N PRO A 154 -10.88 6.56 8.98
CA PRO A 154 -11.41 7.92 8.86
C PRO A 154 -11.55 8.42 7.42
N ARG A 155 -12.58 9.23 7.14
CA ARG A 155 -12.85 9.85 5.82
C ARG A 155 -12.03 11.11 5.52
N SER A 156 -10.94 11.32 6.25
CA SER A 156 -10.13 12.54 6.20
C SER A 156 -9.57 12.82 4.81
N TYR A 157 -9.25 11.79 4.01
CA TYR A 157 -8.80 12.01 2.63
C TYR A 157 -9.89 12.66 1.78
N GLN A 158 -11.11 12.13 1.79
CA GLN A 158 -12.23 12.67 1.01
C GLN A 158 -12.61 14.07 1.47
N GLU A 159 -12.62 14.32 2.77
CA GLU A 159 -12.93 15.64 3.34
C GLU A 159 -11.93 16.71 2.90
N GLN A 160 -10.63 16.37 2.87
CA GLN A 160 -9.58 17.33 2.53
C GLN A 160 -9.27 17.42 1.04
N ARG A 161 -9.47 16.33 0.29
CA ARG A 161 -9.00 16.18 -1.10
C ARG A 161 -10.11 15.89 -2.09
N GLY A 162 -11.32 15.63 -1.63
CA GLY A 162 -12.42 15.14 -2.48
C GLY A 162 -12.12 13.78 -3.09
N HIS A 163 -12.78 13.49 -4.21
CA HIS A 163 -12.70 12.18 -4.87
C HIS A 163 -11.24 11.80 -5.23
N PRO A 164 -10.78 10.56 -4.94
CA PRO A 164 -9.39 10.15 -5.15
C PRO A 164 -8.85 10.35 -6.56
N ARG A 165 -9.61 9.94 -7.59
CA ARG A 165 -9.22 10.07 -9.01
C ARG A 165 -7.73 9.74 -9.24
N LEU A 166 -7.28 8.61 -8.68
CA LEU A 166 -5.85 8.29 -8.53
C LEU A 166 -5.07 8.42 -9.84
N ARG A 167 -5.53 7.77 -10.91
CA ARG A 167 -4.86 7.82 -12.22
C ARG A 167 -4.69 9.24 -12.73
N MET A 168 -5.70 10.10 -12.58
CA MET A 168 -5.60 11.52 -12.96
C MET A 168 -4.55 12.26 -12.14
N ARG A 169 -4.44 11.97 -10.83
CA ARG A 169 -3.42 12.57 -9.95
C ARG A 169 -2.00 12.05 -10.22
N HIS A 170 -1.87 10.88 -10.84
CA HIS A 170 -0.57 10.30 -11.21
C HIS A 170 -0.11 10.68 -12.63
N MET A 171 -1.00 11.21 -13.49
CA MET A 171 -0.68 11.64 -14.87
C MET A 171 0.46 12.69 -14.98
N PRO A 172 0.65 13.63 -14.04
CA PRO A 172 1.76 14.57 -14.11
C PRO A 172 3.15 13.92 -13.97
N PHE A 173 3.21 12.69 -13.47
CA PHE A 173 4.46 11.95 -13.24
C PHE A 173 4.62 10.87 -14.30
N ARG A 174 5.86 10.65 -14.75
CA ARG A 174 6.19 9.53 -15.63
C ARG A 174 6.27 8.24 -14.79
N VAL A 175 5.25 7.40 -14.86
CA VAL A 175 5.19 6.13 -14.14
C VAL A 175 5.29 5.00 -15.16
N ASP A 176 6.52 4.53 -15.39
CA ASP A 176 6.78 3.34 -16.21
C ASP A 176 6.79 2.05 -15.36
N ALA A 177 7.04 0.92 -16.00
CA ALA A 177 7.11 -0.37 -15.32
C ALA A 177 8.22 -0.42 -14.27
N ALA A 178 9.37 0.23 -14.51
CA ALA A 178 10.48 0.25 -13.56
C ALA A 178 10.13 1.06 -12.31
N ALA A 179 9.48 2.22 -12.48
CA ALA A 179 8.97 3.01 -11.36
C ALA A 179 7.93 2.24 -10.53
N ARG A 180 7.00 1.53 -11.20
CA ARG A 180 6.03 0.65 -10.51
C ARG A 180 6.72 -0.44 -9.70
N ASP A 181 7.66 -1.17 -10.30
CA ASP A 181 8.32 -2.30 -9.65
C ASP A 181 9.15 -1.84 -8.45
N LYS A 182 9.78 -0.66 -8.56
CA LYS A 182 10.51 -0.04 -7.47
C LYS A 182 9.59 0.41 -6.33
N TRP A 183 8.45 1.03 -6.67
CA TRP A 183 7.42 1.38 -5.68
C TRP A 183 6.90 0.14 -4.95
N LEU A 184 6.63 -0.95 -5.66
CA LEU A 184 6.19 -2.22 -5.08
C LEU A 184 7.26 -2.84 -4.19
N ALA A 185 8.54 -2.77 -4.57
CA ALA A 185 9.62 -3.24 -3.72
C ALA A 185 9.66 -2.50 -2.37
N PHE A 186 9.56 -1.16 -2.38
CA PHE A 186 9.51 -0.35 -1.16
C PHE A 186 8.27 -0.68 -0.32
N MET A 187 7.11 -0.81 -0.96
CA MET A 187 5.88 -1.11 -0.26
C MET A 187 5.87 -2.53 0.31
N SER A 188 6.50 -3.51 -0.36
CA SER A 188 6.64 -4.87 0.15
C SER A 188 7.46 -4.91 1.43
N HIS A 189 8.57 -4.17 1.47
CA HIS A 189 9.38 -4.03 2.69
C HIS A 189 8.58 -3.36 3.82
N ALA A 190 7.82 -2.31 3.50
CA ALA A 190 7.00 -1.60 4.47
C ALA A 190 5.86 -2.44 5.04
N VAL A 191 5.16 -3.23 4.21
CA VAL A 191 4.11 -4.14 4.67
C VAL A 191 4.67 -5.24 5.57
N LYS A 192 5.85 -5.79 5.23
CA LYS A 192 6.52 -6.79 6.09
C LYS A 192 6.93 -6.22 7.44
N ALA A 193 7.35 -4.96 7.49
CA ALA A 193 7.71 -4.29 8.74
C ALA A 193 6.52 -4.14 9.71
N ALA A 194 5.28 -4.18 9.21
CA ALA A 194 4.07 -4.14 10.03
C ALA A 194 3.70 -5.49 10.67
N GLU A 195 4.42 -6.57 10.35
CA GLU A 195 4.26 -7.90 10.96
C GLU A 195 2.79 -8.39 11.03
N LEU A 196 2.05 -8.15 9.95
CA LEU A 196 0.64 -8.56 9.87
C LEU A 196 0.49 -10.08 9.90
N SER A 197 -0.71 -10.54 10.25
CA SER A 197 -1.05 -11.95 10.02
C SER A 197 -0.96 -12.28 8.52
N PRO A 198 -0.58 -13.51 8.13
CA PRO A 198 -0.38 -13.85 6.72
C PRO A 198 -1.59 -13.53 5.81
N ILE A 199 -2.81 -13.71 6.33
CA ILE A 199 -4.03 -13.41 5.57
C ILE A 199 -4.26 -11.91 5.41
N HIS A 200 -3.92 -11.09 6.42
CA HIS A 200 -4.03 -9.63 6.33
C HIS A 200 -2.96 -9.05 5.41
N GLU A 201 -1.73 -9.59 5.47
CA GLU A 201 -0.65 -9.24 4.54
C GLU A 201 -1.08 -9.51 3.08
N GLU A 202 -1.61 -10.70 2.80
CA GLU A 202 -2.05 -11.08 1.45
C GLU A 202 -3.17 -10.15 0.92
N ILE A 203 -4.20 -9.87 1.72
CA ILE A 203 -5.30 -8.98 1.34
C ILE A 203 -4.80 -7.57 1.03
N LEU A 204 -3.95 -7.02 1.90
CA LEU A 204 -3.37 -5.69 1.71
C LEU A 204 -2.49 -5.65 0.46
N TRP A 205 -1.62 -6.64 0.31
CA TRP A 205 -0.66 -6.74 -0.79
C TRP A 205 -1.37 -6.85 -2.15
N ASP A 206 -2.37 -7.71 -2.25
CA ASP A 206 -3.16 -7.95 -3.45
C ASP A 206 -3.85 -6.67 -3.98
N TYR A 207 -4.32 -5.82 -3.06
CA TYR A 207 -4.80 -4.47 -3.42
C TYR A 207 -3.68 -3.56 -3.92
N LEU A 208 -2.58 -3.44 -3.16
CA LEU A 208 -1.48 -2.53 -3.48
C LEU A 208 -0.83 -2.86 -4.83
N GLU A 209 -0.66 -4.15 -5.13
CA GLU A 209 -0.13 -4.63 -6.40
C GLU A 209 -1.02 -4.19 -7.57
N ARG A 210 -2.32 -4.50 -7.52
CA ARG A 210 -3.28 -4.06 -8.55
C ARG A 210 -3.32 -2.54 -8.70
N ALA A 211 -3.32 -1.81 -7.58
CA ALA A 211 -3.35 -0.36 -7.58
C ALA A 211 -2.11 0.20 -8.31
N ALA A 212 -0.92 -0.29 -7.98
CA ALA A 212 0.33 0.13 -8.62
C ALA A 212 0.33 -0.18 -10.13
N HIS A 213 -0.15 -1.35 -10.54
CA HIS A 213 -0.30 -1.69 -11.97
C HIS A 213 -1.20 -0.69 -12.71
N SER A 214 -2.29 -0.23 -12.09
CA SER A 214 -3.23 0.72 -12.70
C SER A 214 -2.68 2.15 -12.86
N MET A 215 -1.61 2.49 -12.12
CA MET A 215 -0.98 3.81 -12.16
C MET A 215 0.02 3.99 -13.30
N VAL A 216 0.49 2.90 -13.92
CA VAL A 216 1.41 2.97 -15.07
C VAL A 216 0.80 3.79 -16.21
N ASN A 217 1.58 4.74 -16.72
CA ASN A 217 1.12 5.73 -17.69
C ASN A 217 2.13 6.07 -18.81
N SER A 218 3.30 5.42 -18.82
CA SER A 218 4.35 5.58 -19.86
C SER A 218 5.00 4.26 -20.24
#